data_AF-A0A8K0FJG4-F1
#
_entry.id   AF-A0A8K0FJG4-F1
#
_cell.length_a   1.000
_cell.length_b   1.000
_cell.length_c   1.000
_cell.angle_alpha   90.00
_cell.angle_beta   90.00
_cell.angle_gamma   90.00
#
_symmetry.space_group_name_H-M   'P 1'
#
loop_
_entity.id
_entity.type
_entity.pdbx_description
1 polymer ?
#
loop_
_entity_poly.entity_id
_entity_poly.type
_entity_poly.pdbx_seq_one_letter_code
_entity_poly.pdbx_strand_id
1 'polypeptide(L)'
;TLQCYTCLEHTAVGKCLMIQSCTKNETMCKTTMYSLEEAYPFTRVLTVTKMCSSVCTSSDVDEIGVTHLVLCCYSDLCNTDGAASLG
;
A
#
# COMPACT_ATOMS: atom_id res chain seq x y z
N THR A 1 -18.76 6.73 5.96
CA THR A 1 -17.38 7.23 5.75
C THR A 1 -16.48 6.03 5.90
N LEU A 2 -15.69 5.72 4.88
CA LEU A 2 -14.80 4.58 4.88
C LEU A 2 -13.65 4.81 5.88
N GLN A 3 -13.22 3.78 6.59
CA GLN A 3 -12.01 3.81 7.41
C GLN A 3 -10.93 2.96 6.76
N CYS A 4 -9.72 3.47 6.66
CA CYS A 4 -8.58 2.76 6.06
C CYS A 4 -7.36 2.89 6.98
N TYR A 5 -6.44 1.93 6.85
CA TYR A 5 -5.09 2.14 7.33
C TYR A 5 -4.38 3.14 6.42
N THR A 6 -3.59 4.00 7.04
CA THR A 6 -2.80 5.04 6.38
C THR A 6 -1.40 5.03 6.98
N CYS A 7 -0.41 5.44 6.20
CA CYS A 7 0.93 5.69 6.71
C CYS A 7 1.69 6.61 5.77
N LEU A 8 2.77 7.20 6.28
CA LEU A 8 3.72 7.96 5.46
C LEU A 8 4.37 7.06 4.41
N GLU A 9 4.78 7.68 3.31
CA GLU A 9 5.44 6.97 2.21
C GLU A 9 6.66 6.19 2.70
N HIS A 10 6.91 5.02 2.09
CA HIS A 10 8.03 4.13 2.43
C HIS A 10 8.03 3.57 3.87
N THR A 11 6.86 3.40 4.49
CA THR A 11 6.78 2.79 5.83
C THR A 11 6.93 1.26 5.75
N ALA A 12 7.65 0.66 6.70
CA ALA A 12 7.70 -0.80 6.83
C ALA A 12 6.30 -1.38 7.11
N VAL A 13 5.94 -2.50 6.47
CA VAL A 13 4.58 -3.09 6.57
C VAL A 13 4.07 -3.18 8.00
N GLY A 14 4.88 -3.71 8.93
CA GLY A 14 4.48 -3.90 10.32
C GLY A 14 4.24 -2.61 11.12
N LYS A 15 4.66 -1.45 10.59
CA LYS A 15 4.45 -0.13 11.21
C LYS A 15 3.32 0.68 10.57
N CYS A 16 2.81 0.25 9.42
CA CYS A 16 1.77 0.95 8.68
C CYS A 16 0.35 0.54 9.15
N LEU A 17 0.04 0.82 10.42
CA LEU A 17 -1.21 0.43 11.08
C LEU A 17 -2.03 1.63 11.62
N MET A 18 -1.78 2.84 11.11
CA MET A 18 -2.49 4.03 11.57
C MET A 18 -3.87 4.13 10.91
N ILE A 19 -4.93 4.02 11.72
CA ILE A 19 -6.31 4.11 11.23
C ILE A 19 -6.68 5.57 10.97
N GLN A 20 -7.25 5.85 9.81
CA GLN A 20 -7.77 7.16 9.44
C GLN A 20 -9.16 7.01 8.82
N SER A 21 -10.06 7.94 9.16
CA SER A 21 -11.37 8.04 8.50
C SER A 21 -11.22 8.84 7.21
N CYS A 22 -11.58 8.23 6.09
CA CYS A 22 -11.48 8.85 4.77
C CYS A 22 -12.48 9.99 4.60
N THR A 23 -12.15 10.90 3.68
CA THR A 23 -13.02 12.00 3.29
C THR A 23 -14.23 11.50 2.48
N LYS A 24 -15.28 12.32 2.35
CA LYS A 24 -16.48 11.95 1.57
C LYS A 24 -16.21 11.65 0.09
N ASN A 25 -15.13 12.21 -0.46
CA ASN A 25 -14.75 11.94 -1.85
C ASN A 25 -14.02 10.61 -2.02
N GLU A 26 -13.40 10.10 -0.96
CA GLU A 26 -12.63 8.86 -0.98
C GLU A 26 -13.52 7.68 -0.63
N THR A 27 -13.66 6.76 -1.58
CA THR A 27 -14.55 5.60 -1.47
C THR A 27 -13.79 4.28 -1.44
N MET A 28 -12.46 4.31 -1.47
CA MET A 28 -11.61 3.14 -1.51
C MET A 28 -10.33 3.34 -0.69
N CYS A 29 -9.82 2.26 -0.12
CA CYS A 29 -8.48 2.19 0.44
C CYS A 29 -7.51 1.79 -0.66
N LYS A 30 -6.42 2.56 -0.83
CA LYS A 30 -5.32 2.26 -1.74
C LYS A 30 -4.09 1.85 -0.94
N THR A 31 -3.44 0.77 -1.39
CA THR A 31 -2.17 0.28 -0.85
C THR A 31 -1.19 0.17 -2.00
N THR A 32 -0.04 0.82 -1.88
CA THR A 32 1.08 0.66 -2.80
C THR A 32 2.19 -0.05 -2.07
N MET A 33 2.62 -1.20 -2.57
CA MET A 33 3.83 -1.88 -2.12
C MET A 33 4.98 -1.55 -3.05
N TYR A 34 6.15 -1.36 -2.48
CA TYR A 34 7.38 -1.10 -3.21
C TYR A 34 8.33 -2.26 -2.91
N SER A 35 8.70 -3.01 -3.96
CA SER A 35 9.76 -4.01 -3.87
C SER A 35 11.04 -3.37 -4.41
N LEU A 36 11.94 -2.98 -3.50
CA LEU A 36 13.30 -2.56 -3.83
C LEU A 36 14.18 -3.80 -3.96
N GLU A 37 14.62 -4.10 -5.18
CA GLU A 37 15.68 -5.09 -5.43
C GLU A 37 17.05 -4.41 -5.30
N GLU A 38 17.47 -4.09 -4.07
CA GLU A 38 18.86 -3.68 -3.83
C GLU A 38 19.76 -4.91 -3.87
N ALA A 39 20.86 -4.81 -4.64
CA ALA A 39 21.84 -5.86 -4.79
C ALA A 39 22.38 -6.36 -3.44
N TYR A 40 22.69 -7.66 -3.37
CA TYR A 40 23.24 -8.45 -2.26
C TYR A 40 23.76 -7.70 -1.00
N PRO A 41 23.38 -8.07 0.24
CA PRO A 41 22.62 -9.26 0.64
C PRO A 41 21.12 -8.96 0.60
N PHE A 42 20.34 -9.81 -0.09
CA PHE A 42 18.94 -9.59 -0.40
C PHE A 42 18.05 -9.51 0.86
N THR A 43 17.90 -8.33 1.45
CA THR A 43 16.78 -8.00 2.32
C THR A 43 15.67 -7.45 1.44
N ARG A 44 14.64 -8.26 1.20
CA ARG A 44 13.42 -7.83 0.52
C ARG A 44 12.69 -6.82 1.42
N VAL A 45 13.11 -5.56 1.38
CA VAL A 45 12.44 -4.49 2.13
C VAL A 45 11.19 -4.12 1.34
N LEU A 46 10.08 -4.72 1.75
CA LEU A 46 8.75 -4.36 1.25
C LEU A 46 8.31 -3.12 2.03
N THR A 47 8.58 -1.93 1.49
CA THR A 47 7.94 -0.73 2.01
C THR A 47 6.53 -0.64 1.45
N VAL A 48 5.61 -0.10 2.23
CA VAL A 48 4.22 0.07 1.84
C VAL A 48 3.76 1.48 2.16
N THR A 49 2.89 1.97 1.30
CA THR A 49 2.16 3.22 1.49
C THR A 49 0.69 2.87 1.44
N LYS A 50 -0.04 3.19 2.51
CA LYS A 50 -1.50 3.03 2.55
C LYS A 50 -2.14 4.40 2.64
N MET A 51 -3.21 4.60 1.89
CA MET A 51 -3.95 5.86 1.90
C MET A 51 -5.41 5.66 1.51
N CYS A 52 -6.26 6.61 1.90
CA CYS A 52 -7.58 6.75 1.31
C CYS A 52 -7.44 7.26 -0.13
N SER A 53 -8.32 6.83 -1.01
CA SER A 53 -8.37 7.35 -2.38
C SER A 53 -9.77 7.27 -2.94
N SER A 54 -10.02 8.04 -3.99
CA SER A 54 -11.19 7.94 -4.84
C SER A 54 -10.87 7.26 -6.18
N VAL A 55 -9.58 7.15 -6.51
CA VAL A 55 -9.08 6.60 -7.77
C VAL A 55 -7.94 5.64 -7.48
N CYS A 56 -8.12 4.41 -7.94
CA CYS A 56 -7.09 3.39 -7.88
C CYS A 56 -6.66 3.00 -9.28
N THR A 57 -5.55 3.58 -9.73
CA THR A 57 -4.86 3.11 -10.94
C THR A 57 -3.75 2.18 -10.49
N SER A 58 -3.80 0.93 -10.97
CA SER A 58 -2.65 0.02 -10.91
C SER A 58 -1.55 0.61 -11.79
N SER A 59 -0.41 0.99 -11.20
CA SER A 59 0.71 1.44 -12.01
C SER A 59 1.30 0.25 -12.75
N ASP A 60 1.29 0.33 -14.07
CA ASP A 60 2.13 -0.44 -14.97
C ASP A 60 3.61 -0.21 -14.62
N VAL A 61 4.44 -1.19 -14.98
CA VAL A 61 5.85 -1.30 -14.66
C VAL A 61 6.62 -0.10 -15.25
N ASP A 62 6.86 0.94 -14.45
CA ASP A 62 7.79 2.00 -14.81
C ASP A 62 9.23 1.47 -14.63
N GLU A 63 9.87 1.27 -15.78
CA GLU A 63 11.30 1.36 -16.08
C GLU A 63 12.30 1.25 -14.90
N ILE A 64 12.92 0.06 -14.80
CA ILE A 64 14.19 -0.29 -14.10
C ILE A 64 14.10 -0.43 -12.56
N GLY A 65 13.90 -1.68 -12.11
CA GLY A 65 14.37 -2.17 -10.80
C GLY A 65 13.45 -2.04 -9.59
N VAL A 66 12.28 -1.38 -9.74
CA VAL A 66 11.28 -1.27 -8.66
C VAL A 66 9.94 -1.80 -9.14
N THR A 67 9.43 -2.85 -8.49
CA THR A 67 8.06 -3.33 -8.76
C THR A 67 7.10 -2.64 -7.80
N HIS A 68 6.15 -1.89 -8.35
CA HIS A 68 5.09 -1.24 -7.59
C HIS A 68 3.80 -2.05 -7.71
N LEU A 69 3.34 -2.67 -6.62
CA LEU A 69 2.06 -3.37 -6.59
C LEU A 69 1.02 -2.49 -5.93
N VAL A 70 -0.04 -2.14 -6.66
CA VAL A 70 -1.16 -1.35 -6.13
C VAL A 70 -2.35 -2.27 -5.86
N LEU A 71 -2.81 -2.33 -4.61
CA LEU A 71 -4.03 -3.02 -4.18
C LEU A 71 -5.08 -2.03 -3.72
N CYS A 72 -6.33 -2.28 -4.10
CA CYS A 72 -7.46 -1.43 -3.72
C CYS A 72 -8.67 -2.21 -3.26
N CYS A 73 -9.36 -1.67 -2.27
CA CYS A 73 -10.50 -2.30 -1.64
C CYS A 73 -11.47 -1.24 -1.09
N TYR A 74 -12.73 -1.62 -0.86
CA TYR A 74 -13.84 -0.70 -0.61
C TYR A 74 -14.51 -0.88 0.76
N SER A 75 -13.90 -1.69 1.63
CA SER A 75 -14.47 -2.04 2.93
C SER A 75 -13.64 -1.44 4.06
N ASP A 76 -14.27 -1.18 5.21
CA ASP A 76 -13.55 -0.59 6.34
C ASP A 76 -12.39 -1.50 6.77
N LEU A 77 -11.21 -0.89 6.92
CA LEU A 77 -9.96 -1.54 7.33
C LEU A 77 -9.55 -2.71 6.43
N CYS A 78 -10.01 -2.77 5.18
CA CYS A 78 -9.70 -3.86 4.24
C CYS A 78 -8.22 -3.94 3.85
N ASN A 79 -7.49 -2.83 4.01
CA ASN A 79 -6.09 -2.74 3.64
C ASN A 79 -5.14 -3.13 4.78
N THR A 80 -5.51 -4.06 5.68
CA THR A 80 -4.57 -4.66 6.66
C THR A 80 -3.41 -5.38 5.94
N ASP A 81 -3.74 -6.12 4.89
CA ASP A 81 -2.99 -7.32 4.50
C ASP A 81 -2.10 -7.16 3.29
N GLY A 82 -1.79 -5.92 2.93
CA GLY A 82 -0.96 -5.59 1.77
C GLY A 82 0.32 -6.42 1.66
N ALA A 83 0.92 -6.93 2.74
CA ALA A 83 2.07 -7.85 2.66
C ALA A 83 1.92 -9.21 3.34
N ALA A 84 0.75 -9.55 3.91
CA ALA A 84 0.56 -10.82 4.62
C ALA A 84 -0.23 -11.86 3.79
N SER A 85 -0.75 -11.49 2.61
CA SER A 85 -1.49 -12.39 1.72
C SER A 85 -0.66 -12.99 0.57
N LEU A 86 0.67 -12.99 0.66
CA LEU A 86 1.52 -13.89 -0.14
C LEU A 86 1.52 -15.28 0.54
N GLY A 87 0.37 -15.95 0.48
CA GLY A 87 0.23 -17.38 0.77
C GLY A 87 0.69 -18.22 -0.40
#